data_AF-A0A5C8B8E0-F1
#
_entry.id   AF-A0A5C8B8E0-F1
#
_cell.length_a   1.000
_cell.length_b   1.000
_cell.length_c   1.000
_cell.angle_alpha   90.00
_cell.angle_beta   90.00
_cell.angle_gamma   90.00
#
_symmetry.space_group_name_H-M   'P 1'
#
loop_
_entity.id
_entity.type
_entity.pdbx_description
1 polymer ?
#
loop_
_entity_poly.entity_id
_entity_poly.type
_entity_poly.pdbx_seq_one_letter_code
_entity_poly.pdbx_strand_id
1 'polypeptide(L)'
;MPGLFIIAHAPLASALKLAAGHCFPELVQHLQALDVPPNLPCNELEAQARVLLSLAQDADARGEALILTDVFGATPCNTVQRLADGQHVK
;
A
#
# COMPACT_ATOMS: atom_id res chain seq x y z
N MET A 1 8.56 8.62 10.62
CA MET A 1 8.77 7.21 10.19
C MET A 1 8.02 7.10 8.87
N PRO A 2 8.60 6.53 7.80
CA PRO A 2 7.91 6.48 6.51
C PRO A 2 6.52 5.86 6.68
N GLY A 3 5.55 6.39 5.95
CA GLY A 3 4.22 5.80 5.88
C GLY A 3 4.26 4.38 5.32
N LEU A 4 3.32 3.54 5.73
CA LEU A 4 3.26 2.16 5.26
C LEU A 4 2.04 1.96 4.38
N PHE A 5 2.24 1.31 3.23
CA PHE A 5 1.15 0.93 2.33
C PHE A 5 1.32 -0.53 1.88
N ILE A 6 0.35 -1.38 2.21
CA ILE A 6 0.30 -2.77 1.73
C ILE A 6 -0.64 -2.86 0.53
N ILE A 7 -0.18 -3.46 -0.56
CA ILE A 7 -1.02 -3.79 -1.72
C ILE A 7 -0.77 -5.24 -2.13
N ALA A 8 -1.82 -6.06 -2.11
CA ALA A 8 -1.71 -7.50 -2.33
C ALA A 8 -2.98 -8.04 -2.96
N HIS A 9 -2.95 -9.27 -3.47
CA HIS A 9 -4.17 -9.92 -3.93
C HIS A 9 -5.18 -10.05 -2.79
N ALA A 10 -6.44 -9.78 -3.09
CA ALA A 10 -7.52 -9.87 -2.11
C ALA A 10 -7.61 -11.30 -1.52
N PRO A 11 -7.81 -11.46 -0.19
CA PRO A 11 -7.95 -10.43 0.85
C PRO A 11 -6.67 -10.26 1.73
N LEU A 12 -5.48 -10.42 1.17
CA LEU A 12 -4.25 -10.50 1.95
C LEU A 12 -3.84 -9.16 2.58
N ALA A 13 -4.05 -8.03 1.91
CA ALA A 13 -3.62 -6.72 2.43
C ALA A 13 -4.43 -6.34 3.67
N SER A 14 -5.75 -6.51 3.62
CA SER A 14 -6.61 -6.25 4.77
C SER A 14 -6.35 -7.23 5.91
N ALA A 15 -6.12 -8.51 5.63
CA ALA A 15 -5.77 -9.50 6.65
C ALA A 15 -4.47 -9.13 7.39
N LEU A 16 -3.43 -8.69 6.68
CA LEU A 16 -2.18 -8.24 7.29
C LEU A 16 -2.36 -6.97 8.13
N LYS A 17 -3.18 -6.02 7.66
CA LYS A 17 -3.51 -4.81 8.44
C LYS A 17 -4.26 -5.16 9.74
N LEU A 18 -5.20 -6.10 9.69
CA LEU A 18 -5.91 -6.58 10.88
C LEU A 18 -4.95 -7.24 11.88
N ALA A 19 -4.04 -8.11 11.41
CA ALA A 19 -3.03 -8.73 12.26
C ALA A 19 -2.09 -7.68 12.88
N ALA A 20 -1.66 -6.70 12.10
CA ALA A 20 -0.84 -5.59 12.59
C ALA A 20 -1.60 -4.77 13.66
N GLY A 21 -2.88 -4.48 13.46
CA GLY A 21 -3.71 -3.76 14.45
C GLY A 21 -3.93 -4.53 15.75
N HIS A 22 -3.87 -5.87 15.73
CA HIS A 22 -3.92 -6.68 16.95
C HIS A 22 -2.63 -6.54 17.78
N CYS A 23 -1.47 -6.43 17.12
CA CYS A 23 -0.17 -6.32 17.79
C CYS A 23 0.23 -4.86 18.11
N PHE A 24 -0.17 -3.90 17.27
CA PHE A 24 0.26 -2.49 17.28
C PHE A 24 -0.93 -1.54 16.99
N PRO A 25 -1.93 -1.46 17.90
CA PRO A 25 -3.17 -0.74 17.65
C PRO A 25 -2.99 0.77 17.41
N GLU A 26 -1.99 1.40 18.02
CA GLU A 26 -1.69 2.83 17.86
C GLU A 26 -1.04 3.19 16.52
N LEU A 27 -0.42 2.20 15.84
CA LEU A 27 0.28 2.40 14.57
C LEU A 27 -0.58 2.05 13.35
N VAL A 28 -1.65 1.27 13.52
CA VAL A 28 -2.49 0.78 12.42
C VAL A 28 -3.19 1.89 11.63
N GLN A 29 -3.38 3.06 12.26
CA GLN A 29 -3.95 4.25 11.62
C GLN A 29 -3.05 4.84 10.52
N HIS A 30 -1.74 4.62 10.61
CA HIS A 30 -0.75 5.07 9.62
C HIS A 30 -0.44 4.01 8.55
N LEU A 31 -1.11 2.85 8.61
CA LEU A 31 -0.96 1.75 7.66
C LEU A 31 -2.11 1.76 6.66
N GLN A 32 -1.81 1.99 5.38
CA GLN A 32 -2.79 1.83 4.30
C GLN A 32 -2.77 0.41 3.75
N ALA A 33 -3.92 -0.08 3.29
CA ALA A 33 -4.05 -1.43 2.74
C ALA A 33 -4.99 -1.42 1.54
N LEU A 34 -4.58 -2.05 0.44
CA LEU A 34 -5.37 -2.24 -0.77
C LEU A 34 -5.38 -3.70 -1.19
N ASP A 35 -6.56 -4.31 -1.12
CA ASP A 35 -6.80 -5.62 -1.70
C ASP A 35 -7.08 -5.49 -3.20
N VAL A 36 -6.41 -6.31 -4.01
CA VAL A 36 -6.58 -6.35 -5.46
C VAL A 36 -7.48 -7.54 -5.85
N PRO A 37 -8.76 -7.31 -6.20
CA PRO A 37 -9.63 -8.37 -6.66
C PRO A 37 -9.32 -8.76 -8.12
N PRO A 38 -9.67 -9.97 -8.56
CA PRO A 38 -9.24 -10.51 -9.85
C PRO A 38 -9.75 -9.73 -11.08
N ASN A 39 -10.87 -9.02 -10.95
CA ASN A 39 -11.53 -8.33 -12.06
C ASN A 39 -11.43 -6.81 -11.97
N LEU A 40 -10.54 -6.26 -11.14
CA LEU A 40 -10.38 -4.80 -11.03
C LEU A 40 -9.63 -4.26 -12.25
N PRO A 41 -10.20 -3.29 -12.99
CA PRO A 41 -9.48 -2.64 -14.09
C PRO A 41 -8.19 -1.97 -13.62
N CYS A 42 -7.12 -2.06 -14.44
CA CYS A 42 -5.79 -1.56 -14.05
C CYS A 42 -5.77 -0.04 -13.76
N ASN A 43 -6.54 0.75 -14.50
CA ASN A 43 -6.67 2.19 -14.31
C ASN A 43 -7.36 2.53 -12.98
N GLU A 44 -8.40 1.78 -12.61
CA GLU A 44 -9.09 1.95 -11.33
C GLU A 44 -8.19 1.53 -10.16
N LEU A 45 -7.46 0.42 -10.31
CA LEU A 45 -6.48 -0.04 -9.34
C LEU A 45 -5.38 1.00 -9.12
N GLU A 46 -4.82 1.57 -10.19
CA GLU A 46 -3.79 2.60 -10.11
C GLU A 46 -4.32 3.88 -9.43
N ALA A 47 -5.55 4.30 -9.77
CA ALA A 47 -6.17 5.46 -9.14
C ALA A 47 -6.36 5.26 -7.63
N GLN A 48 -6.85 4.09 -7.21
CA GLN A 48 -6.99 3.74 -5.79
C GLN A 48 -5.63 3.70 -5.07
N ALA A 49 -4.63 3.09 -5.70
CA ALA A 49 -3.28 3.01 -5.16
C ALA A 49 -2.63 4.40 -4.99
N ARG A 50 -2.85 5.34 -5.92
CA ARG A 50 -2.37 6.73 -5.79
C ARG A 50 -2.98 7.45 -4.59
N VAL A 51 -4.29 7.30 -4.37
CA VAL A 51 -4.97 7.91 -3.21
C VAL A 51 -4.40 7.37 -1.90
N LEU A 52 -4.27 6.04 -1.79
CA LEU A 52 -3.75 5.42 -0.57
C LEU A 52 -2.27 5.72 -0.34
N LEU A 53 -1.47 5.81 -1.41
CA LEU A 53 -0.07 6.23 -1.29
C LEU A 53 0.04 7.66 -0.76
N SER A 54 -0.78 8.60 -1.26
CA SER A 54 -0.81 9.98 -0.73
C SER A 54 -1.11 9.99 0.78
N LEU A 55 -2.10 9.21 1.23
CA LEU A 55 -2.43 9.09 2.65
C LEU A 55 -1.29 8.48 3.48
N ALA A 56 -0.53 7.54 2.92
CA ALA A 56 0.65 7.00 3.57
C ALA A 56 1.75 8.06 3.67
N GLN A 57 2.01 8.83 2.60
CA GLN A 57 3.01 9.90 2.60
C GLN A 57 2.67 11.01 3.62
N ASP A 58 1.40 11.37 3.76
CA ASP A 58 0.94 12.37 4.74
C ASP A 58 1.22 11.95 6.21
N ALA A 59 1.44 10.65 6.46
CA ALA A 59 1.79 10.14 7.78
C ALA A 59 3.27 10.37 8.17
N ASP A 60 4.13 10.79 7.24
CA ASP A 60 5.52 11.14 7.51
C ASP A 60 5.83 12.58 7.09
N ALA A 61 6.44 13.36 7.97
CA ALA A 61 6.75 14.77 7.70
C ALA A 61 7.71 14.98 6.50
N ARG A 62 8.43 13.93 6.07
CA ARG A 62 9.30 13.96 4.89
C ARG A 62 8.59 13.51 3.60
N GLY A 63 7.32 13.08 3.68
CA GLY A 63 6.57 12.54 2.55
C GLY A 63 7.06 11.16 2.07
N GLU A 64 7.82 10.44 2.90
CA GLU A 64 8.36 9.12 2.57
C GLU A 64 7.32 8.03 2.82
N ALA A 65 7.24 7.06 1.92
CA ALA A 65 6.40 5.88 2.07
C ALA A 65 7.14 4.60 1.64
N LEU A 66 6.85 3.51 2.35
CA LEU A 66 7.27 2.15 2.01
C LEU A 66 6.05 1.34 1.55
N ILE A 67 6.15 0.81 0.34
CA ILE A 67 5.12 -0.04 -0.26
C ILE A 67 5.51 -1.51 -0.09
N LEU A 68 4.59 -2.30 0.46
CA LEU A 68 4.73 -3.74 0.64
C LEU A 68 3.80 -4.46 -0.33
N THR A 69 4.36 -5.38 -1.11
CA THR A 69 3.63 -6.24 -2.04
C THR A 69 3.80 -7.70 -1.66
N ASP A 70 2.85 -8.53 -2.07
CA ASP A 70 2.85 -9.97 -1.76
C ASP A 70 3.81 -10.77 -2.65
N VAL A 71 3.77 -10.54 -3.97
CA VAL A 71 4.51 -11.32 -4.96
C VAL A 71 5.10 -10.39 -6.01
N PHE A 72 6.41 -10.54 -6.24
CA PHE A 72 7.14 -9.82 -7.27
C PHE A 72 6.66 -10.20 -8.68
N GLY A 73 6.47 -9.20 -9.55
CA GLY A 73 6.05 -9.39 -10.94
C GLY A 73 4.54 -9.62 -11.15
N ALA A 74 3.76 -9.71 -10.08
CA ALA A 74 2.30 -9.79 -10.16
C ALA A 74 1.63 -8.41 -10.24
N THR A 75 0.32 -8.38 -10.49
CA THR A 75 -0.46 -7.14 -10.67
C THR A 75 -0.23 -6.11 -9.55
N PRO A 76 -0.27 -6.45 -8.24
CA PRO A 76 0.03 -5.50 -7.17
C PRO A 76 1.40 -4.83 -7.33
N CYS A 77 2.44 -5.63 -7.55
CA CYS A 77 3.82 -5.17 -7.71
C CYS A 77 4.00 -4.29 -8.95
N ASN A 78 3.44 -4.71 -10.09
CA ASN A 78 3.54 -3.97 -11.34
C ASN A 78 2.79 -2.63 -11.29
N THR A 79 1.68 -2.55 -10.56
CA THR A 79 0.95 -1.29 -10.34
C THR A 79 1.84 -0.30 -9.59
N VAL A 80 2.43 -0.71 -8.46
CA VAL A 80 3.16 0.23 -7.60
C VAL A 80 4.54 0.61 -8.14
N GLN A 81 5.17 -0.24 -8.96
CA GLN A 81 6.38 0.15 -9.69
C GLN A 81 6.18 1.36 -10.62
N ARG A 82 4.93 1.60 -11.08
CA ARG A 82 4.60 2.80 -11.87
C ARG A 82 4.35 4.04 -11.01
N LEU A 83 4.14 3.84 -9.70
CA LEU A 83 3.86 4.89 -8.73
C LEU A 83 5.11 5.30 -7.96
N ALA A 84 6.05 4.38 -7.76
CA ALA A 84 7.29 4.63 -7.07
C ALA A 84 8.20 5.57 -7.87
N ASP A 85 8.69 6.62 -7.21
CA ASP A 85 9.69 7.54 -7.78
C ASP A 85 11.14 7.07 -7.51
N GLY A 86 11.31 6.01 -6.71
CA GLY A 86 12.61 5.46 -6.33
C GLY A 86 13.42 6.34 -5.37
N GLN A 87 12.86 7.46 -4.89
CA GLN A 87 13.51 8.39 -3.97
C GLN A 87 12.75 8.49 -2.64
N HIS A 88 11.48 8.86 -2.69
CA HIS A 88 10.60 9.03 -1.52
C HIS A 88 9.66 7.86 -1.33
N VAL A 89 9.36 7.15 -2.42
CA VAL A 89 8.50 5.97 -2.43
C VAL A 89 9.36 4.76 -2.81
N LYS A 90 9.46 3.81 -1.87
CA LYS A 90 10.25 2.58 -2.03
C LYS A 90 9.37 1.35 -1.99
#